data_AF-A0A9D2GR14-F1
#
_entry.id   AF-A0A9D2GR14-F1
#
_cell.length_a   1.000
_cell.length_b   1.000
_cell.length_c   1.000
_cell.angle_alpha   90.00
_cell.angle_beta   90.00
_cell.angle_gamma   90.00
#
_symmetry.space_group_name_H-M   'P 1'
#
loop_
_entity.id
_entity.type
_entity.pdbx_description
1 polymer ?
#
loop_
_entity_poly.entity_id
_entity_poly.type
_entity_poly.pdbx_seq_one_letter_code
_entity_poly.pdbx_strand_id
1 'polypeptide(L)'
;MAEKLFTEFPPVSTAAWEEVITKDLKGADYEKKLVWKTYDGFSVRPYYRAEDLQGLKYVGKNPGEFPFVRGTKQNNKWYINESLCCEDPAAANSKALVLLTKGVESLTFHLAEGKSFEVSDFAVLLKGIALDKVPVGFRGCCPKTVGTLVNFLKYVDGLGIDKDAVHATFDFSPLRPLNKRGTFCEEKGFNALIECVKAAAPYKNVRVIEVDAYIYNSCGASSTQELAFALSQGSEYLSRLSDAGFDIETIARKIYFHFGVGSSYFLEIAKFRAARMLWANVVEDYGCAKGCPEKMLVSATTSEYNLTV
;
A
#
# COMPACT_ATOMS: atom_id res chain seq x y z
N MET A 1 -44.40 -21.04 -2.47
CA MET A 1 -44.09 -19.86 -1.65
C MET A 1 -42.69 -20.07 -1.09
N ALA A 2 -41.75 -19.16 -1.33
CA ALA A 2 -40.43 -19.26 -0.73
C ALA A 2 -40.56 -19.02 0.77
N GLU A 3 -40.13 -19.99 1.57
CA GLU A 3 -40.12 -19.93 3.03
C GLU A 3 -39.23 -18.74 3.46
N LYS A 4 -39.77 -17.81 4.25
CA LYS A 4 -39.02 -16.65 4.72
C LYS A 4 -38.06 -17.12 5.82
N LEU A 5 -36.77 -17.17 5.51
CA LEU A 5 -35.72 -17.43 6.49
C LEU A 5 -35.74 -16.34 7.59
N PHE A 6 -35.38 -16.72 8.83
CA PHE A 6 -35.21 -15.83 9.99
C PHE A 6 -36.48 -15.24 10.64
N THR A 7 -37.65 -15.87 10.49
CA THR A 7 -38.87 -15.45 11.22
C THR A 7 -38.76 -15.57 12.74
N GLU A 8 -37.84 -16.40 13.24
CA GLU A 8 -37.57 -16.60 14.67
C GLU A 8 -36.77 -15.46 15.31
N PHE A 9 -36.22 -14.54 14.51
CA PHE A 9 -35.37 -13.44 14.97
C PHE A 9 -35.98 -12.09 14.56
N PRO A 10 -37.01 -11.60 15.29
CA PRO A 10 -37.61 -10.31 14.99
C PRO A 10 -36.56 -9.18 15.13
N PRO A 11 -36.65 -8.12 14.31
CA PRO A 11 -35.71 -7.01 14.39
C PRO A 11 -35.82 -6.30 15.73
N VAL A 12 -34.69 -6.17 16.44
CA VAL A 12 -34.59 -5.44 17.71
C VAL A 12 -34.27 -3.98 17.41
N SER A 13 -35.02 -3.06 18.00
CA SER A 13 -34.82 -1.61 17.81
C SER A 13 -33.62 -1.08 18.61
N THR A 14 -33.12 0.10 18.25
CA THR A 14 -32.03 0.79 18.97
C THR A 14 -32.45 1.11 20.40
N ALA A 15 -33.70 1.55 20.59
CA ALA A 15 -34.23 1.82 21.92
C ALA A 15 -34.22 0.56 22.82
N ALA A 16 -34.58 -0.61 22.27
CA ALA A 16 -34.55 -1.86 23.02
C ALA A 16 -33.11 -2.29 23.39
N TRP A 17 -32.14 -2.08 22.49
CA TRP A 17 -30.72 -2.29 22.80
C TRP A 17 -30.23 -1.36 23.92
N GLU A 18 -30.54 -0.06 23.83
CA GLU A 18 -30.14 0.93 24.83
C GLU A 18 -30.77 0.67 26.21
N GLU A 19 -32.02 0.19 26.26
CA GLU A 19 -32.69 -0.18 27.52
C GLU A 19 -31.95 -1.30 28.25
N VAL A 20 -31.57 -2.36 27.53
CA VAL A 20 -30.81 -3.49 28.09
C VAL A 20 -29.44 -3.02 28.55
N ILE A 21 -28.72 -2.23 27.75
CA ILE A 21 -27.42 -1.68 28.13
C ILE A 21 -27.52 -0.84 29.40
N THR A 22 -28.51 0.06 29.48
CA THR A 22 -28.72 0.93 30.65
C THR A 22 -28.96 0.12 31.91
N LYS A 23 -29.77 -0.96 31.80
CA LYS A 23 -30.02 -1.89 32.91
C LYS A 23 -28.74 -2.59 33.36
N ASP A 24 -27.93 -3.07 32.42
CA ASP A 24 -26.69 -3.82 32.71
C ASP A 24 -25.59 -2.92 33.29
N LEU A 25 -25.57 -1.64 32.91
CA LEU A 25 -24.64 -0.65 33.46
C LEU A 25 -24.89 -0.33 34.93
N LYS A 26 -26.09 -0.60 35.47
CA LYS A 26 -26.44 -0.37 36.89
C LYS A 26 -26.10 1.05 37.38
N GLY A 27 -26.36 2.06 36.54
CA GLY A 27 -26.07 3.46 36.83
C GLY A 27 -24.64 3.91 36.51
N ALA A 28 -23.78 3.04 35.98
CA ALA A 28 -22.48 3.44 35.47
C ALA A 28 -22.62 4.30 34.20
N ASP A 29 -21.68 5.24 34.03
CA ASP A 29 -21.64 6.17 32.90
C ASP A 29 -21.36 5.44 31.58
N TYR A 30 -22.31 5.50 30.64
CA TYR A 30 -22.25 4.83 29.34
C TYR A 30 -21.02 5.24 28.53
N GLU A 31 -20.78 6.55 28.40
CA GLU A 31 -19.69 7.11 27.60
C GLU A 31 -18.33 6.69 28.15
N LYS A 32 -18.17 6.66 29.47
CA LYS A 32 -16.92 6.24 30.11
C LYS A 32 -16.70 4.73 30.08
N LYS A 33 -17.77 3.92 30.09
CA LYS A 33 -17.67 2.46 30.22
C LYS A 33 -17.62 1.73 28.88
N LEU A 34 -18.37 2.20 27.89
CA LEU A 34 -18.64 1.44 26.66
C LEU A 34 -18.13 2.11 25.40
N VAL A 35 -17.97 3.44 25.40
CA VAL A 35 -17.48 4.15 24.22
C VAL A 35 -15.96 4.13 24.22
N TRP A 36 -15.38 3.46 23.23
CA TRP A 36 -13.95 3.47 23.03
C TRP A 36 -13.54 4.79 22.39
N LYS A 37 -12.84 5.64 23.15
CA LYS A 37 -12.15 6.83 22.62
C LYS A 37 -10.84 6.37 21.98
N THR A 38 -10.79 6.36 20.65
CA THR A 38 -9.61 5.91 19.92
C THR A 38 -8.49 6.95 20.05
N TYR A 39 -7.24 6.49 19.93
CA TYR A 39 -6.09 7.40 19.84
C TYR A 39 -6.17 8.31 18.59
N ASP A 40 -6.88 7.86 17.56
CA ASP A 40 -7.18 8.61 16.34
C ASP A 40 -8.18 9.78 16.52
N GLY A 41 -8.69 9.99 17.74
CA GLY A 41 -9.52 11.15 18.06
C GLY A 41 -11.01 11.00 17.71
N PHE A 42 -11.47 9.79 17.39
CA PHE A 42 -12.90 9.51 17.19
C PHE A 42 -13.42 8.44 18.16
N SER A 43 -14.74 8.39 18.33
CA SER A 43 -15.39 7.45 19.24
C SER A 43 -15.93 6.25 18.49
N VAL A 44 -15.66 5.04 19.02
CA VAL A 44 -16.25 3.79 18.54
C VAL A 44 -17.33 3.37 19.54
N ARG A 45 -18.54 3.18 19.02
CA ARG A 45 -19.69 2.74 19.82
C ARG A 45 -19.59 1.23 20.13
N PRO A 46 -20.20 0.78 21.23
CA PRO A 46 -20.22 -0.64 21.58
C PRO A 46 -20.98 -1.52 20.56
N TYR A 47 -21.86 -0.92 19.75
CA TYR A 47 -22.57 -1.59 18.67
C TYR A 47 -22.95 -0.62 17.55
N TYR A 48 -23.27 -1.17 16.38
CA TYR A 48 -23.76 -0.45 15.21
C TYR A 48 -24.92 -1.23 14.58
N ARG A 49 -25.84 -0.53 13.92
CA ARG A 49 -27.03 -1.09 13.28
C ARG A 49 -27.19 -0.59 11.83
N ALA A 50 -28.20 -1.10 11.14
CA ALA A 50 -28.44 -0.79 9.72
C ALA A 50 -28.67 0.71 9.48
N GLU A 51 -29.27 1.41 10.43
CA GLU A 51 -29.43 2.87 10.38
C GLU A 51 -28.09 3.63 10.39
N ASP A 52 -27.02 3.11 11.02
CA ASP A 52 -25.69 3.74 11.02
C ASP A 52 -25.01 3.68 9.64
N LEU A 53 -25.57 2.92 8.69
CA LEU A 53 -25.11 2.87 7.30
C LEU A 53 -25.82 3.90 6.41
N GLN A 54 -26.85 4.58 6.91
CA GLN A 54 -27.60 5.56 6.13
C GLN A 54 -26.71 6.75 5.74
N GLY A 55 -26.86 7.23 4.50
CA GLY A 55 -26.07 8.36 3.97
C GLY A 55 -24.68 7.98 3.44
N LEU A 56 -24.20 6.75 3.67
CA LEU A 56 -22.92 6.30 3.13
C LEU A 56 -23.02 5.96 1.63
N LYS A 57 -22.49 6.85 0.79
CA LYS A 57 -22.58 6.76 -0.70
C LYS A 57 -21.91 5.52 -1.32
N TYR A 58 -21.03 4.84 -0.57
CA TYR A 58 -20.28 3.69 -1.04
C TYR A 58 -20.85 2.34 -0.60
N VAL A 59 -21.95 2.33 0.17
CA VAL A 59 -22.63 1.08 0.53
C VAL A 59 -23.24 0.48 -0.73
N GLY A 60 -23.01 -0.82 -0.95
CA GLY A 60 -23.49 -1.55 -2.13
C GLY A 60 -22.57 -1.50 -3.36
N LYS A 61 -21.45 -0.76 -3.32
CA LYS A 61 -20.45 -0.77 -4.39
C LYS A 61 -19.78 -2.14 -4.54
N ASN A 62 -19.50 -2.56 -5.77
CA ASN A 62 -18.80 -3.82 -6.02
C ASN A 62 -17.27 -3.67 -5.85
N PRO A 63 -16.53 -4.74 -5.54
CA PRO A 63 -15.08 -4.73 -5.70
C PRO A 63 -14.70 -4.30 -7.12
N GLY A 64 -13.56 -3.63 -7.30
CA GLY A 64 -13.11 -3.15 -8.61
C GLY A 64 -13.92 -1.99 -9.22
N GLU A 65 -14.99 -1.53 -8.56
CA GLU A 65 -15.77 -0.36 -8.94
C GLU A 65 -15.30 0.86 -8.14
N PHE A 66 -15.19 2.03 -8.79
CA PHE A 66 -14.86 3.30 -8.13
C PHE A 66 -15.85 3.59 -6.96
N PRO A 67 -15.38 4.02 -5.77
CA PRO A 67 -14.01 4.39 -5.41
C PRO A 67 -13.22 3.23 -4.74
N PHE A 68 -13.41 2.00 -5.19
CA PHE A 68 -12.62 0.80 -4.83
C PHE A 68 -12.59 0.43 -3.34
N VAL A 69 -13.60 0.86 -2.57
CA VAL A 69 -13.72 0.61 -1.12
C VAL A 69 -13.61 -0.88 -0.79
N ARG A 70 -14.28 -1.73 -1.58
CA ARG A 70 -14.32 -3.19 -1.41
C ARG A 70 -13.15 -3.92 -2.06
N GLY A 71 -12.18 -3.21 -2.61
CA GLY A 71 -10.99 -3.76 -3.28
C GLY A 71 -10.82 -3.23 -4.70
N THR A 72 -9.60 -3.33 -5.24
CA THR A 72 -9.27 -2.93 -6.62
C THR A 72 -9.47 -4.05 -7.65
N LYS A 73 -9.71 -5.27 -7.17
CA LYS A 73 -9.91 -6.51 -7.94
C LYS A 73 -11.20 -7.21 -7.48
N GLN A 74 -11.74 -8.09 -8.32
CA GLN A 74 -12.93 -8.90 -8.03
C GLN A 74 -12.63 -10.16 -7.19
N ASN A 75 -11.36 -10.50 -7.00
CA ASN A 75 -10.93 -11.63 -6.19
C ASN A 75 -10.15 -11.15 -4.97
N ASN A 76 -10.00 -12.04 -3.98
CA ASN A 76 -9.26 -11.77 -2.75
C ASN A 76 -7.84 -12.35 -2.79
N LYS A 77 -7.15 -12.22 -3.94
CA LYS A 77 -5.77 -12.72 -4.09
C LYS A 77 -4.76 -11.62 -3.76
N TRP A 78 -3.86 -11.93 -2.85
CA TRP A 78 -2.62 -11.18 -2.61
C TRP A 78 -1.43 -12.10 -2.88
N TYR A 79 -0.24 -11.51 -2.98
CA TYR A 79 1.00 -12.27 -3.06
C TYR A 79 1.59 -12.46 -1.66
N ILE A 80 2.02 -13.67 -1.32
CA ILE A 80 2.94 -13.88 -0.19
C ILE A 80 4.31 -13.35 -0.62
N ASN A 81 4.68 -12.18 -0.12
CA ASN A 81 5.93 -11.51 -0.47
C ASN A 81 6.97 -11.64 0.66
N GLU A 82 8.11 -12.24 0.36
CA GLU A 82 9.22 -12.40 1.32
C GLU A 82 10.35 -11.42 1.02
N SER A 83 10.94 -10.86 2.09
CA SER A 83 12.05 -9.92 2.00
C SER A 83 13.39 -10.60 2.26
N LEU A 84 14.39 -10.34 1.41
CA LEU A 84 15.72 -10.95 1.49
C LEU A 84 16.82 -9.89 1.46
N CYS A 85 17.75 -9.93 2.42
CA CYS A 85 18.98 -9.16 2.33
C CYS A 85 19.85 -9.67 1.18
N CYS A 86 20.27 -8.75 0.31
CA CYS A 86 21.07 -9.02 -0.88
C CYS A 86 22.44 -8.36 -0.75
N GLU A 87 23.26 -8.88 0.17
CA GLU A 87 24.68 -8.54 0.28
C GLU A 87 25.51 -9.27 -0.79
N ASP A 88 25.16 -10.54 -1.05
CA ASP A 88 25.71 -11.36 -2.14
C ASP A 88 24.57 -11.83 -3.06
N PRO A 89 24.55 -11.42 -4.34
CA PRO A 89 23.53 -11.82 -5.31
C PRO A 89 23.36 -13.34 -5.44
N ALA A 90 24.45 -14.12 -5.39
CA ALA A 90 24.39 -15.56 -5.59
C ALA A 90 23.75 -16.28 -4.39
N ALA A 91 24.14 -15.91 -3.17
CA ALA A 91 23.51 -16.41 -1.95
C ALA A 91 22.04 -15.98 -1.86
N ALA A 92 21.70 -14.73 -2.20
CA ALA A 92 20.33 -14.24 -2.21
C ALA A 92 19.47 -15.01 -3.23
N ASN A 93 19.98 -15.25 -4.45
CA ASN A 93 19.31 -16.06 -5.46
C ASN A 93 19.02 -17.49 -4.96
N SER A 94 20.03 -18.13 -4.37
CA SER A 94 19.89 -19.50 -3.87
C SER A 94 18.79 -19.61 -2.80
N LYS A 95 18.73 -18.64 -1.88
CA LYS A 95 17.65 -18.55 -0.88
C LYS A 95 16.29 -18.28 -1.51
N ALA A 96 16.23 -17.35 -2.47
CA ALA A 96 15.00 -17.00 -3.19
C ALA A 96 14.38 -18.21 -3.90
N LEU A 97 15.19 -19.01 -4.62
CA LEU A 97 14.72 -20.20 -5.32
C LEU A 97 14.13 -21.24 -4.34
N VAL A 98 14.76 -21.45 -3.18
CA VAL A 98 14.22 -22.33 -2.13
C VAL A 98 12.87 -21.80 -1.62
N LEU A 99 12.75 -20.51 -1.38
CA LEU A 99 11.51 -19.91 -0.88
C LEU A 99 10.34 -20.01 -1.87
N LEU A 100 10.62 -19.87 -3.16
CA LEU A 100 9.61 -20.06 -4.21
C LEU A 100 9.05 -21.49 -4.20
N THR A 101 9.84 -22.50 -3.83
CA THR A 101 9.35 -23.88 -3.65
C THR A 101 8.52 -24.08 -2.36
N LYS A 102 8.52 -23.10 -1.46
CA LYS A 102 7.85 -23.15 -0.15
C LYS A 102 6.62 -22.25 -0.06
N GLY A 103 6.10 -21.78 -1.19
CA GLY A 103 4.85 -21.01 -1.26
C GLY A 103 5.02 -19.49 -1.20
N VAL A 104 6.26 -18.97 -1.26
CA VAL A 104 6.48 -17.55 -1.55
C VAL A 104 6.11 -17.27 -3.00
N GLU A 105 5.36 -16.21 -3.25
CA GLU A 105 4.83 -15.86 -4.59
C GLU A 105 5.45 -14.57 -5.15
N SER A 106 6.08 -13.76 -4.30
CA SER A 106 6.75 -12.50 -4.65
C SER A 106 7.99 -12.32 -3.76
N LEU A 107 9.02 -11.65 -4.28
CA LEU A 107 10.29 -11.48 -3.57
C LEU A 107 10.68 -10.01 -3.51
N THR A 108 11.14 -9.53 -2.36
CA THR A 108 11.72 -8.20 -2.23
C THR A 108 13.18 -8.30 -1.81
N PHE A 109 14.09 -7.79 -2.63
CA PHE A 109 15.52 -7.81 -2.35
C PHE A 109 15.96 -6.49 -1.72
N HIS A 110 16.51 -6.56 -0.51
CA HIS A 110 17.16 -5.44 0.16
C HIS A 110 18.62 -5.35 -0.32
N LEU A 111 18.85 -4.47 -1.29
CA LEU A 111 20.14 -4.17 -1.88
C LEU A 111 21.02 -3.40 -0.90
N ALA A 112 22.31 -3.70 -0.88
CA ALA A 112 23.28 -3.02 -0.03
C ALA A 112 23.38 -1.51 -0.35
N GLU A 113 23.51 -0.68 0.68
CA GLU A 113 23.61 0.78 0.51
C GLU A 113 24.85 1.19 -0.30
N GLY A 114 24.71 2.23 -1.12
CA GLY A 114 25.82 2.91 -1.79
C GLY A 114 26.42 2.21 -3.01
N LYS A 115 25.87 1.07 -3.46
CA LYS A 115 26.30 0.39 -4.69
C LYS A 115 25.18 0.41 -5.74
N SER A 116 25.51 0.84 -6.96
CA SER A 116 24.64 0.61 -8.13
C SER A 116 24.74 -0.86 -8.51
N PHE A 117 23.60 -1.52 -8.74
CA PHE A 117 23.57 -2.89 -9.27
C PHE A 117 23.75 -2.85 -10.78
N GLU A 118 24.68 -3.65 -11.29
CA GLU A 118 24.91 -3.79 -12.72
C GLU A 118 24.01 -4.86 -13.34
N VAL A 119 23.91 -4.86 -14.67
CA VAL A 119 23.14 -5.87 -15.42
C VAL A 119 23.60 -7.30 -15.08
N SER A 120 24.91 -7.50 -14.89
CA SER A 120 25.49 -8.78 -14.47
C SER A 120 25.05 -9.20 -13.07
N ASP A 121 24.87 -8.26 -12.16
CA ASP A 121 24.43 -8.56 -10.79
C ASP A 121 22.98 -9.03 -10.80
N PHE A 122 22.11 -8.39 -11.59
CA PHE A 122 20.74 -8.86 -11.81
C PHE A 122 20.69 -10.24 -12.48
N ALA A 123 21.59 -10.49 -13.45
CA ALA A 123 21.68 -11.81 -14.08
C ALA A 123 22.05 -12.92 -13.10
N VAL A 124 22.84 -12.63 -12.07
CA VAL A 124 23.14 -13.56 -10.97
C VAL A 124 21.96 -13.65 -10.00
N LEU A 125 21.46 -12.51 -9.51
CA LEU A 125 20.41 -12.43 -8.49
C LEU A 125 19.09 -13.08 -8.94
N LEU A 126 18.72 -12.90 -10.20
CA LEU A 126 17.43 -13.31 -10.75
C LEU A 126 17.52 -14.59 -11.59
N LYS A 127 18.68 -15.25 -11.60
CA LYS A 127 18.88 -16.51 -12.33
C LYS A 127 17.84 -17.56 -11.91
N GLY A 128 17.08 -18.07 -12.88
CA GLY A 128 16.05 -19.09 -12.63
C GLY A 128 14.75 -18.56 -12.03
N ILE A 129 14.61 -17.24 -11.85
CA ILE A 129 13.35 -16.60 -11.44
C ILE A 129 12.62 -16.12 -12.71
N ALA A 130 11.40 -16.61 -12.92
CA ALA A 130 10.59 -16.26 -14.08
C ALA A 130 9.89 -14.90 -13.85
N LEU A 131 10.48 -13.82 -14.37
CA LEU A 131 10.00 -12.43 -14.15
C LEU A 131 8.64 -12.10 -14.78
N ASP A 132 8.15 -12.94 -15.70
CA ASP A 132 6.78 -12.89 -16.25
C ASP A 132 5.72 -13.47 -15.29
N LYS A 133 6.16 -14.11 -14.20
CA LYS A 133 5.28 -14.83 -13.25
C LYS A 133 5.51 -14.45 -11.79
N VAL A 134 6.74 -14.13 -11.42
CA VAL A 134 7.14 -13.83 -10.05
C VAL A 134 7.42 -12.32 -9.95
N PRO A 135 6.55 -11.55 -9.28
CA PRO A 135 6.84 -10.15 -9.00
C PRO A 135 8.08 -9.99 -8.14
N VAL A 136 8.87 -8.96 -8.42
CA VAL A 136 10.10 -8.66 -7.68
C VAL A 136 10.15 -7.22 -7.20
N GLY A 137 10.53 -7.01 -5.95
CA GLY A 137 10.75 -5.70 -5.36
C GLY A 137 12.24 -5.47 -5.09
N PHE A 138 12.66 -4.22 -5.17
CA PHE A 138 14.01 -3.81 -4.80
C PHE A 138 13.90 -2.68 -3.78
N ARG A 139 14.49 -2.93 -2.61
CA ARG A 139 14.57 -1.98 -1.50
C ARG A 139 16.02 -1.76 -1.14
N GLY A 140 16.33 -0.63 -0.54
CA GLY A 140 17.71 -0.33 -0.13
C GLY A 140 17.87 1.16 -0.24
N CYS A 141 18.43 1.79 0.81
CA CYS A 141 18.45 3.24 0.99
C CYS A 141 19.02 3.94 -0.26
N CYS A 142 18.14 4.30 -1.18
CA CYS A 142 18.52 5.05 -2.37
C CYS A 142 18.35 6.52 -2.03
N PRO A 143 19.49 7.17 -1.82
CA PRO A 143 19.75 8.37 -2.55
C PRO A 143 21.07 8.16 -3.29
N LYS A 144 21.04 7.84 -4.60
CA LYS A 144 21.96 8.45 -5.59
C LYS A 144 21.93 7.96 -7.03
N THR A 145 21.37 6.81 -7.41
CA THR A 145 21.47 6.41 -8.83
C THR A 145 20.22 5.73 -9.38
N VAL A 146 19.60 6.42 -10.34
CA VAL A 146 18.69 5.86 -11.35
C VAL A 146 19.30 4.66 -12.09
N GLY A 147 20.64 4.54 -12.05
CA GLY A 147 21.44 3.45 -12.62
C GLY A 147 20.93 2.06 -12.27
N THR A 148 20.58 1.76 -11.01
CA THR A 148 20.07 0.43 -10.64
C THR A 148 18.77 0.09 -11.36
N LEU A 149 17.82 1.03 -11.42
CA LEU A 149 16.59 0.86 -12.19
C LEU A 149 16.89 0.68 -13.68
N VAL A 150 17.73 1.55 -14.27
CA VAL A 150 18.08 1.49 -15.69
C VAL A 150 18.76 0.17 -16.05
N ASN A 151 19.65 -0.33 -15.19
CA ASN A 151 20.32 -1.61 -15.37
C ASN A 151 19.35 -2.79 -15.22
N PHE A 152 18.39 -2.72 -14.30
CA PHE A 152 17.30 -3.70 -14.23
C PHE A 152 16.47 -3.71 -15.53
N LEU A 153 16.10 -2.55 -16.05
CA LEU A 153 15.32 -2.45 -17.28
C LEU A 153 16.10 -2.97 -18.50
N LYS A 154 17.41 -2.70 -18.59
CA LYS A 154 18.31 -3.29 -19.59
C LYS A 154 18.40 -4.81 -19.46
N TYR A 155 18.49 -5.32 -18.24
CA TYR A 155 18.45 -6.75 -17.98
C TYR A 155 17.14 -7.37 -18.49
N VAL A 156 16.00 -6.78 -18.16
CA VAL A 156 14.67 -7.21 -18.63
C VAL A 156 14.58 -7.21 -20.16
N ASP A 157 15.05 -6.14 -20.82
CA ASP A 157 15.07 -6.06 -22.27
C ASP A 157 15.93 -7.16 -22.90
N GLY A 158 17.06 -7.50 -22.26
CA GLY A 158 17.93 -8.60 -22.68
C GLY A 158 17.31 -9.99 -22.57
N LEU A 159 16.25 -10.17 -21.76
CA LEU A 159 15.53 -11.45 -21.65
C LEU A 159 14.57 -11.68 -22.82
N GLY A 160 14.19 -10.64 -23.57
CA GLY A 160 13.24 -10.74 -24.68
C GLY A 160 11.81 -11.13 -24.27
N ILE A 161 11.45 -10.93 -23.01
CA ILE A 161 10.09 -11.18 -22.48
C ILE A 161 9.19 -9.95 -22.68
N ASP A 162 7.88 -10.15 -22.62
CA ASP A 162 6.92 -9.05 -22.66
C ASP A 162 7.12 -8.10 -21.47
N LYS A 163 7.38 -6.82 -21.77
CA LYS A 163 7.58 -5.75 -20.78
C LYS A 163 6.36 -5.56 -19.87
N ASP A 164 5.17 -5.83 -20.39
CA ASP A 164 3.93 -5.71 -19.63
C ASP A 164 3.70 -6.89 -18.69
N ALA A 165 4.34 -8.03 -18.91
CA ALA A 165 4.30 -9.17 -17.99
C ALA A 165 5.19 -8.96 -16.74
N VAL A 166 6.16 -8.04 -16.80
CA VAL A 166 7.11 -7.81 -15.72
C VAL A 166 6.50 -6.93 -14.63
N HIS A 167 6.31 -7.52 -13.45
CA HIS A 167 5.86 -6.81 -12.26
C HIS A 167 7.06 -6.52 -11.36
N ALA A 168 7.44 -5.25 -11.24
CA ALA A 168 8.54 -4.88 -10.35
C ALA A 168 8.27 -3.62 -9.54
N THR A 169 8.84 -3.53 -8.35
CA THR A 169 8.79 -2.32 -7.51
C THR A 169 10.19 -1.84 -7.12
N PHE A 170 10.36 -0.52 -7.06
CA PHE A 170 11.54 0.13 -6.50
C PHE A 170 11.12 1.17 -5.47
N ASP A 171 11.86 1.26 -4.37
CA ASP A 171 11.51 2.07 -3.21
C ASP A 171 11.93 3.55 -3.29
N PHE A 172 11.93 4.16 -4.50
CA PHE A 172 12.32 5.57 -4.61
C PHE A 172 11.29 6.46 -3.93
N SER A 173 11.75 7.16 -2.90
CA SER A 173 10.93 8.05 -2.08
C SER A 173 11.77 9.26 -1.69
N PRO A 174 11.80 10.34 -2.51
CA PRO A 174 12.61 11.53 -2.24
C PRO A 174 12.35 12.18 -0.88
N LEU A 175 11.15 11.98 -0.32
CA LEU A 175 10.75 12.52 0.98
C LEU A 175 11.15 11.63 2.17
N ARG A 176 11.65 10.40 1.93
CA ARG A 176 12.08 9.49 3.01
C ARG A 176 13.10 10.13 3.98
N PRO A 177 14.16 10.85 3.54
CA PRO A 177 15.08 11.53 4.45
C PRO A 177 14.40 12.62 5.30
N LEU A 178 13.43 13.34 4.73
CA LEU A 178 12.66 14.36 5.45
C LEU A 178 11.80 13.68 6.52
N ASN A 179 11.05 12.66 6.13
CA ASN A 179 10.14 11.92 7.01
C ASN A 179 10.86 11.19 8.16
N LYS A 180 12.08 10.66 7.91
CA LYS A 180 12.85 9.94 8.94
C LYS A 180 13.72 10.85 9.83
N ARG A 181 14.33 11.89 9.27
CA ARG A 181 15.43 12.63 9.92
C ARG A 181 15.23 14.15 9.94
N GLY A 182 14.16 14.67 9.35
CA GLY A 182 13.93 16.11 9.21
C GLY A 182 14.89 16.79 8.22
N THR A 183 15.62 16.03 7.41
CA THR A 183 16.61 16.56 6.46
C THR A 183 16.11 16.40 5.03
N PHE A 184 16.18 17.45 4.22
CA PHE A 184 15.65 17.42 2.85
C PHE A 184 16.56 18.18 1.87
N CYS A 185 16.99 17.50 0.82
CA CYS A 185 17.68 18.10 -0.32
C CYS A 185 16.77 17.97 -1.54
N GLU A 186 15.86 18.92 -1.67
CA GLU A 186 14.69 18.87 -2.54
C GLU A 186 15.02 18.58 -4.00
N GLU A 187 15.88 19.41 -4.61
CA GLU A 187 16.13 19.35 -6.05
C GLU A 187 16.74 18.03 -6.50
N LYS A 188 17.75 17.53 -5.77
CA LYS A 188 18.46 16.30 -6.16
C LYS A 188 17.56 15.06 -6.09
N GLY A 189 16.70 14.98 -5.06
CA GLY A 189 15.79 13.86 -4.89
C GLY A 189 14.72 13.80 -5.97
N PHE A 190 14.10 14.95 -6.29
CA PHE A 190 13.06 15.02 -7.30
C PHE A 190 13.58 14.90 -8.74
N ASN A 191 14.78 15.42 -9.04
CA ASN A 191 15.41 15.21 -10.35
C ASN A 191 15.67 13.72 -10.62
N ALA A 192 16.16 12.98 -9.63
CA ALA A 192 16.32 11.53 -9.75
C ALA A 192 14.97 10.81 -9.91
N LEU A 193 13.92 11.25 -9.21
CA LEU A 193 12.57 10.71 -9.37
C LEU A 193 12.05 10.89 -10.80
N ILE A 194 12.21 12.09 -11.38
CA ILE A 194 11.84 12.39 -12.77
C ILE A 194 12.54 11.44 -13.73
N GLU A 195 13.84 11.24 -13.58
CA GLU A 195 14.61 10.30 -14.39
C GLU A 195 14.13 8.85 -14.24
N CYS A 196 13.79 8.42 -13.02
CA CYS A 196 13.21 7.09 -12.78
C CYS A 196 11.86 6.91 -13.49
N VAL A 197 10.97 7.91 -13.41
CA VAL A 197 9.66 7.87 -14.07
C VAL A 197 9.82 7.83 -15.59
N LYS A 198 10.74 8.62 -16.18
CA LYS A 198 11.06 8.55 -17.62
C LYS A 198 11.56 7.16 -18.02
N ALA A 199 12.52 6.62 -17.28
CA ALA A 199 13.11 5.32 -17.60
C ALA A 199 12.07 4.19 -17.53
N ALA A 200 11.21 4.22 -16.52
CA ALA A 200 10.19 3.19 -16.32
C ALA A 200 8.92 3.40 -17.16
N ALA A 201 8.72 4.54 -17.83
CA ALA A 201 7.51 4.85 -18.60
C ALA A 201 7.09 3.71 -19.57
N PRO A 202 7.99 3.07 -20.34
CA PRO A 202 7.66 1.99 -21.26
C PRO A 202 7.19 0.68 -20.59
N TYR A 203 7.30 0.54 -19.27
CA TYR A 203 7.02 -0.69 -18.53
C TYR A 203 5.78 -0.50 -17.66
N LYS A 204 4.62 -1.00 -18.09
CA LYS A 204 3.34 -0.72 -17.43
C LYS A 204 3.29 -1.11 -15.95
N ASN A 205 3.92 -2.21 -15.59
CA ASN A 205 3.86 -2.81 -14.26
C ASN A 205 5.15 -2.70 -13.44
N VAL A 206 6.11 -1.88 -13.91
CA VAL A 206 7.26 -1.45 -13.10
C VAL A 206 6.89 -0.14 -12.40
N ARG A 207 6.81 -0.20 -11.07
CA ARG A 207 6.50 0.94 -10.20
C ARG A 207 7.75 1.39 -9.49
N VAL A 208 8.01 2.69 -9.50
CA VAL A 208 9.29 3.23 -9.03
C VAL A 208 9.12 4.20 -7.89
N ILE A 209 7.91 4.70 -7.64
CA ILE A 209 7.63 5.68 -6.59
C ILE A 209 6.99 4.94 -5.43
N GLU A 210 7.68 4.92 -4.28
CA GLU A 210 7.12 4.39 -3.04
C GLU A 210 6.63 5.53 -2.14
N VAL A 211 5.34 5.48 -1.81
CA VAL A 211 4.79 6.15 -0.64
C VAL A 211 5.04 5.23 0.56
N ASP A 212 6.05 5.58 1.35
CA ASP A 212 6.58 4.77 2.44
C ASP A 212 5.84 5.09 3.76
N ALA A 213 4.58 4.67 3.82
CA ALA A 213 3.72 4.89 4.97
C ALA A 213 4.13 4.07 6.20
N TYR A 214 4.81 2.95 5.98
CA TYR A 214 5.37 2.08 7.01
C TYR A 214 6.29 2.85 7.98
N ILE A 215 7.04 3.85 7.50
CA ILE A 215 7.85 4.72 8.38
C ILE A 215 6.99 5.40 9.44
N TYR A 216 5.84 5.97 9.05
CA TYR A 216 4.99 6.69 9.99
C TYR A 216 4.46 5.73 11.07
N ASN A 217 3.99 4.55 10.66
CA ASN A 217 3.57 3.49 11.59
C ASN A 217 4.70 3.11 12.56
N SER A 218 5.90 2.89 12.03
CA SER A 218 7.09 2.52 12.81
C SER A 218 7.55 3.62 13.77
N CYS A 219 7.20 4.88 13.48
CA CYS A 219 7.47 6.05 14.33
C CYS A 219 6.30 6.39 15.28
N GLY A 220 5.29 5.53 15.40
CA GLY A 220 4.20 5.67 16.36
C GLY A 220 2.98 6.46 15.86
N ALA A 221 2.87 6.70 14.54
CA ALA A 221 1.68 7.33 13.97
C ALA A 221 0.43 6.44 14.16
N SER A 222 -0.71 7.07 14.45
CA SER A 222 -2.01 6.43 14.45
C SER A 222 -2.42 5.98 13.03
N SER A 223 -3.44 5.12 12.90
CA SER A 223 -3.92 4.69 11.58
C SER A 223 -4.39 5.86 10.70
N THR A 224 -5.00 6.88 11.32
CA THR A 224 -5.44 8.12 10.66
C THR A 224 -4.26 8.98 10.25
N GLN A 225 -3.27 9.15 11.12
CA GLN A 225 -2.06 9.91 10.82
C GLN A 225 -1.24 9.25 9.70
N GLU A 226 -1.00 7.94 9.79
CA GLU A 226 -0.33 7.15 8.75
C GLU A 226 -1.04 7.33 7.40
N LEU A 227 -2.36 7.23 7.37
CA LEU A 227 -3.15 7.42 6.16
C LEU A 227 -3.07 8.86 5.62
N ALA A 228 -3.22 9.86 6.48
CA ALA A 228 -3.16 11.25 6.08
C ALA A 228 -1.79 11.62 5.50
N PHE A 229 -0.71 11.19 6.15
CA PHE A 229 0.65 11.44 5.68
C PHE A 229 0.95 10.69 4.39
N ALA A 230 0.49 9.45 4.25
CA ALA A 230 0.64 8.69 3.01
C ALA A 230 -0.07 9.35 1.82
N LEU A 231 -1.31 9.80 2.00
CA LEU A 231 -2.06 10.50 0.95
C LEU A 231 -1.43 11.85 0.61
N SER A 232 -0.96 12.59 1.61
CA SER A 232 -0.24 13.85 1.41
C SER A 232 1.06 13.62 0.63
N GLN A 233 1.83 12.59 0.97
CA GLN A 233 3.05 12.23 0.26
C GLN A 233 2.77 11.83 -1.20
N GLY A 234 1.72 11.03 -1.43
CA GLY A 234 1.29 10.67 -2.78
C GLY A 234 0.83 11.87 -3.61
N SER A 235 0.08 12.79 -2.99
CA SER A 235 -0.35 14.05 -3.62
C SER A 235 0.83 14.94 -4.00
N GLU A 236 1.83 15.07 -3.12
CA GLU A 236 3.06 15.81 -3.44
C GLU A 236 3.78 15.22 -4.65
N TYR A 237 3.87 13.90 -4.76
CA TYR A 237 4.45 13.24 -5.94
C TYR A 237 3.63 13.49 -7.22
N LEU A 238 2.29 13.48 -7.15
CA LEU A 238 1.44 13.84 -8.28
C LEU A 238 1.70 15.29 -8.73
N SER A 239 1.68 16.24 -7.79
CA SER A 239 1.90 17.66 -8.07
C SER A 239 3.26 17.90 -8.73
N ARG A 240 4.34 17.44 -8.08
CA ARG A 240 5.72 17.71 -8.51
C ARG A 240 6.08 17.10 -9.85
N LEU A 241 5.54 15.93 -10.15
CA LEU A 241 5.75 15.30 -11.46
C LEU A 241 4.85 15.92 -12.53
N SER A 242 3.67 16.42 -12.17
CA SER A 242 2.83 17.19 -13.11
C SER A 242 3.52 18.50 -13.51
N ASP A 243 4.12 19.22 -12.55
CA ASP A 243 4.94 20.41 -12.82
C ASP A 243 6.15 20.11 -13.71
N ALA A 244 6.68 18.89 -13.63
CA ALA A 244 7.75 18.40 -14.51
C ALA A 244 7.26 17.93 -15.88
N GLY A 245 5.95 18.03 -16.17
CA GLY A 245 5.34 17.78 -17.47
C GLY A 245 4.86 16.34 -17.71
N PHE A 246 4.75 15.49 -16.69
CA PHE A 246 4.15 14.17 -16.85
C PHE A 246 2.63 14.23 -16.69
N ASP A 247 1.92 13.37 -17.43
CA ASP A 247 0.48 13.19 -17.24
C ASP A 247 0.17 12.36 -15.98
N ILE A 248 -1.01 12.59 -15.39
CA ILE A 248 -1.45 11.92 -14.15
C ILE A 248 -1.53 10.41 -14.30
N GLU A 249 -1.90 9.90 -15.48
CA GLU A 249 -1.97 8.47 -15.71
C GLU A 249 -0.59 7.83 -15.61
N THR A 250 0.43 8.44 -16.24
CA THR A 250 1.82 7.99 -16.13
C THR A 250 2.26 7.99 -14.67
N ILE A 251 2.03 9.08 -13.94
CA ILE A 251 2.50 9.21 -12.55
C ILE A 251 1.82 8.18 -11.65
N ALA A 252 0.48 8.13 -11.64
CA ALA A 252 -0.30 7.24 -10.77
C ALA A 252 0.02 5.76 -11.02
N ARG A 253 0.38 5.39 -12.27
CA ARG A 253 0.84 4.03 -12.60
C ARG A 253 2.16 3.68 -11.93
N LYS A 254 3.05 4.66 -11.69
CA LYS A 254 4.38 4.44 -11.08
C LYS A 254 4.39 4.51 -9.56
N ILE A 255 3.31 4.96 -8.94
CA ILE A 255 3.16 5.03 -7.47
C ILE A 255 2.69 3.70 -6.91
N TYR A 256 3.29 3.22 -5.83
CA TYR A 256 2.69 2.24 -4.94
C TYR A 256 2.86 2.67 -3.49
N PHE A 257 2.06 2.07 -2.61
CA PHE A 257 2.06 2.38 -1.20
C PHE A 257 2.55 1.19 -0.40
N HIS A 258 3.37 1.45 0.61
CA HIS A 258 3.77 0.47 1.61
C HIS A 258 3.27 0.88 2.99
N PHE A 259 2.30 0.16 3.53
CA PHE A 259 1.71 0.44 4.84
C PHE A 259 2.21 -0.52 5.92
N GLY A 260 2.21 -0.04 7.16
CA GLY A 260 2.25 -0.90 8.34
C GLY A 260 0.89 -1.52 8.62
N VAL A 261 0.88 -2.65 9.32
CA VAL A 261 -0.33 -3.25 9.90
C VAL A 261 -0.10 -3.40 11.40
N GLY A 262 -0.74 -2.54 12.18
CA GLY A 262 -0.69 -2.56 13.63
C GLY A 262 -1.64 -3.59 14.26
N SER A 263 -1.82 -3.48 15.57
CA SER A 263 -2.62 -4.40 16.38
C SER A 263 -4.13 -4.10 16.38
N SER A 264 -4.55 -2.91 15.93
CA SER A 264 -5.94 -2.48 15.97
C SER A 264 -6.76 -3.05 14.81
N TYR A 265 -7.21 -4.29 14.95
CA TYR A 265 -7.84 -5.09 13.88
C TYR A 265 -8.88 -4.33 13.04
N PHE A 266 -9.90 -3.73 13.67
CA PHE A 266 -10.95 -3.02 12.93
C PHE A 266 -10.48 -1.72 12.29
N LEU A 267 -9.55 -1.00 12.95
CA LEU A 267 -9.01 0.24 12.40
C LEU A 267 -8.10 -0.04 11.20
N GLU A 268 -7.32 -1.12 11.23
CA GLU A 268 -6.52 -1.54 10.08
C GLU A 268 -7.41 -1.89 8.87
N ILE A 269 -8.50 -2.63 9.09
CA ILE A 269 -9.49 -2.92 8.03
C ILE A 269 -10.08 -1.61 7.47
N ALA A 270 -10.47 -0.69 8.36
CA ALA A 270 -11.02 0.60 7.95
C ALA A 270 -9.99 1.45 7.18
N LYS A 271 -8.74 1.48 7.64
CA LYS A 271 -7.62 2.22 7.03
C LYS A 271 -7.43 1.81 5.58
N PHE A 272 -7.28 0.52 5.28
CA PHE A 272 -7.08 0.07 3.90
C PHE A 272 -8.28 0.33 2.99
N ARG A 273 -9.51 0.30 3.51
CA ARG A 273 -10.72 0.64 2.75
C ARG A 273 -10.79 2.13 2.45
N ALA A 274 -10.51 2.97 3.45
CA ALA A 274 -10.44 4.41 3.32
C ALA A 274 -9.29 4.83 2.38
N ALA A 275 -8.12 4.20 2.49
CA ALA A 275 -6.96 4.49 1.65
C ALA A 275 -7.26 4.37 0.16
N ARG A 276 -7.88 3.26 -0.26
CA ARG A 276 -8.28 3.07 -1.66
C ARG A 276 -9.29 4.11 -2.13
N MET A 277 -10.26 4.42 -1.28
CA MET A 277 -11.30 5.41 -1.57
C MET A 277 -10.68 6.80 -1.75
N LEU A 278 -9.95 7.26 -0.75
CA LEU A 278 -9.38 8.59 -0.74
C LEU A 278 -8.35 8.75 -1.86
N TRP A 279 -7.49 7.75 -2.08
CA TRP A 279 -6.53 7.79 -3.19
C TRP A 279 -7.22 7.89 -4.55
N ALA A 280 -8.29 7.14 -4.77
CA ALA A 280 -9.03 7.20 -6.04
C ALA A 280 -9.65 8.58 -6.27
N ASN A 281 -10.21 9.21 -5.23
CA ASN A 281 -10.75 10.57 -5.32
C ASN A 281 -9.63 11.60 -5.55
N VAL A 282 -8.48 11.47 -4.86
CA VAL A 282 -7.31 12.33 -5.10
C VAL A 282 -6.89 12.26 -6.57
N VAL A 283 -6.71 11.06 -7.12
CA VAL A 283 -6.31 10.90 -8.54
C VAL A 283 -7.37 11.45 -9.51
N GLU A 284 -8.67 11.28 -9.20
CA GLU A 284 -9.77 11.86 -9.98
C GLU A 284 -9.73 13.41 -9.95
N ASP A 285 -9.50 14.01 -8.78
CA ASP A 285 -9.43 15.47 -8.60
C ASP A 285 -8.23 16.11 -9.33
N TYR A 286 -7.12 15.37 -9.49
CA TYR A 286 -5.99 15.79 -10.34
C TYR A 286 -6.32 15.72 -11.86
N GLY A 287 -7.53 15.31 -12.23
CA GLY A 287 -8.02 15.32 -13.62
C GLY A 287 -7.77 14.01 -14.37
N CYS A 288 -7.55 12.89 -13.68
CA CYS A 288 -7.37 11.63 -14.37
C CYS A 288 -8.69 11.16 -15.02
N ALA A 289 -8.65 10.81 -16.31
CA ALA A 289 -9.83 10.36 -17.03
C ALA A 289 -10.36 9.03 -16.48
N LYS A 290 -11.67 8.77 -16.65
CA LYS A 290 -12.29 7.50 -16.26
C LYS A 290 -11.55 6.31 -16.87
N GLY A 291 -11.09 5.39 -16.03
CA GLY A 291 -10.29 4.22 -16.44
C GLY A 291 -8.78 4.37 -16.22
N CYS A 292 -8.35 5.51 -15.68
CA CYS A 292 -7.01 5.78 -15.20
C CYS A 292 -6.53 4.75 -14.14
N PRO A 293 -5.20 4.60 -13.92
CA PRO A 293 -4.63 3.85 -12.80
C PRO A 293 -4.93 4.44 -11.40
N GLU A 294 -6.20 4.74 -11.10
CA GLU A 294 -6.74 5.14 -9.79
C GLU A 294 -6.65 4.01 -8.76
N LYS A 295 -6.47 2.77 -9.23
CA LYS A 295 -6.35 1.59 -8.39
C LYS A 295 -5.03 1.63 -7.61
N MET A 296 -5.16 1.96 -6.33
CA MET A 296 -4.08 1.90 -5.36
C MET A 296 -3.43 0.50 -5.35
N LEU A 297 -2.13 0.43 -5.65
CA LEU A 297 -1.33 -0.76 -5.35
C LEU A 297 -0.76 -0.62 -3.95
N VAL A 298 -1.00 -1.64 -3.14
CA VAL A 298 -0.60 -1.67 -1.73
C VAL A 298 0.27 -2.89 -1.48
N SER A 299 1.44 -2.66 -0.90
CA SER A 299 2.19 -3.63 -0.11
C SER A 299 1.95 -3.33 1.37
N ALA A 300 1.96 -4.35 2.21
CA ALA A 300 1.75 -4.19 3.64
C ALA A 300 2.69 -5.11 4.43
N THR A 301 3.20 -4.62 5.55
CA THR A 301 4.04 -5.38 6.47
C THR A 301 3.47 -5.26 7.88
N THR A 302 3.39 -6.37 8.60
CA THR A 302 3.02 -6.36 10.02
C THR A 302 4.01 -5.52 10.81
N SER A 303 3.50 -4.61 11.63
CA SER A 303 4.33 -3.67 12.36
C SER A 303 5.27 -4.38 13.33
N GLU A 304 6.57 -4.12 13.20
CA GLU A 304 7.57 -4.61 14.15
C GLU A 304 7.51 -3.88 15.50
N TYR A 305 6.89 -2.70 15.56
CA TYR A 305 6.71 -1.94 16.80
C TYR A 305 5.98 -2.75 17.88
N ASN A 306 5.10 -3.67 17.47
CA ASN A 306 4.32 -4.51 18.39
C ASN A 306 5.02 -5.85 18.71
N LEU A 307 6.20 -6.14 18.15
CA LEU A 307 6.94 -7.35 18.46
C LEU A 307 7.64 -7.20 19.81
N THR A 308 7.34 -8.10 20.74
CA THR A 308 8.03 -8.17 22.04
C THR A 308 9.30 -9.00 21.90
N VAL A 309 10.37 -8.57 22.59
CA VAL A 309 11.65 -9.29 22.70
C VAL A 309 11.49 -10.54 23.57
#